data_AF-A0A224XJX3-F1
#
_entry.id   AF-A0A224XJX3-F1
#
_cell.length_a   1.000
_cell.length_b   1.000
_cell.length_c   1.000
_cell.angle_alpha   90.00
_cell.angle_beta   90.00
_cell.angle_gamma   90.00
#
_symmetry.space_group_name_H-M   'P 1'
#
loop_
_entity.id
_entity.type
_entity.pdbx_description
1 polymer ?
#
loop_
_entity_poly.entity_id
_entity_poly.type
_entity_poly.pdbx_seq_one_letter_code
_entity_poly.pdbx_strand_id
1 'polypeptide(L)'
;MVILVLTVVPLISIITSPVSSQFSVKLKRLNLGIRNISEYLQEVSIYKECLLNYISNQKYGRETLRNNLNAEYYGVIGLGTPAQEFRVIFDTGSTVLWVTSKKCHSDTCKKHNRFDSAKSSTFKPIGTTVIIEYGTGNIVGKFAKDTLLMSGLTVKDQVFAEATAQSRYPFIMSKLDGVLGLSFPDNSISNTSTVLNNLIEQKLLEEPLFSFYING
;
A
#
# COMPACT_ATOMS: atom_id res chain seq x y z
N MET A 1 -44.46 -55.69 -19.81
CA MET A 1 -44.70 -55.81 -18.35
C MET A 1 -43.33 -55.78 -17.70
N VAL A 2 -42.83 -54.68 -17.14
CA VAL A 2 -43.32 -53.88 -16.00
C VAL A 2 -43.10 -52.37 -16.26
N ILE A 3 -43.99 -51.54 -15.71
CA ILE A 3 -43.98 -50.05 -15.70
C ILE A 3 -43.38 -49.57 -14.36
N LEU A 4 -42.63 -48.45 -14.35
CA LEU A 4 -42.60 -47.38 -13.30
C LEU A 4 -41.61 -46.29 -13.80
N VAL A 5 -41.96 -45.07 -14.23
CA VAL A 5 -42.66 -43.89 -13.65
C VAL A 5 -41.78 -43.01 -12.73
N LEU A 6 -41.41 -41.85 -13.32
CA LEU A 6 -41.27 -40.47 -12.78
C LEU A 6 -40.51 -40.18 -11.47
N THR A 7 -39.54 -39.25 -11.54
CA THR A 7 -39.68 -37.93 -10.87
C THR A 7 -38.89 -36.84 -11.61
N VAL A 8 -39.59 -35.71 -11.82
CA VAL A 8 -39.13 -34.41 -12.31
C VAL A 8 -38.57 -33.61 -11.14
N VAL A 9 -37.53 -32.78 -11.34
CA VAL A 9 -37.54 -31.31 -11.12
C VAL A 9 -36.15 -30.72 -11.37
N PRO A 10 -36.05 -29.63 -12.16
CA PRO A 10 -34.82 -28.91 -12.50
C PRO A 10 -34.47 -27.88 -11.43
N LEU A 11 -33.19 -27.59 -11.18
CA LEU A 11 -32.80 -26.32 -10.54
C LEU A 11 -31.35 -25.93 -10.84
N ILE A 12 -31.22 -25.01 -11.81
CA ILE A 12 -30.42 -23.79 -11.75
C ILE A 12 -28.94 -23.98 -11.35
N SER A 13 -28.09 -24.16 -12.36
CA SER A 13 -26.69 -23.69 -12.29
C SER A 13 -26.63 -22.34 -12.98
N ILE A 14 -26.60 -21.28 -12.16
CA ILE A 14 -26.43 -19.89 -12.58
C ILE A 14 -25.15 -19.77 -13.41
N ILE A 15 -25.28 -19.43 -14.68
CA ILE A 15 -24.24 -18.75 -15.45
C ILE A 15 -24.55 -17.25 -15.38
N THR A 16 -23.49 -16.43 -15.42
CA THR A 16 -23.39 -14.96 -15.32
C THR A 16 -23.03 -14.53 -13.89
N SER A 17 -21.90 -13.90 -13.58
CA SER A 17 -20.79 -13.31 -14.36
C SER A 17 -19.59 -13.12 -13.41
N PRO A 18 -18.33 -13.05 -13.87
CA PRO A 18 -17.29 -12.47 -13.03
C PRO A 18 -17.61 -10.99 -12.91
N VAL A 19 -17.94 -10.52 -11.70
CA VAL A 19 -17.93 -9.09 -11.41
C VAL A 19 -16.46 -8.66 -11.36
N SER A 20 -15.85 -8.51 -12.53
CA SER A 20 -14.73 -7.60 -12.70
C SER A 20 -15.34 -6.21 -12.62
N SER A 21 -15.45 -5.64 -11.41
CA SER A 21 -15.70 -4.22 -11.29
C SER A 21 -14.44 -3.51 -11.78
N GLN A 22 -14.37 -3.30 -13.09
CA GLN A 22 -13.37 -2.45 -13.70
C GLN A 22 -13.77 -1.02 -13.31
N PHE A 23 -13.30 -0.57 -12.15
CA PHE A 23 -13.45 0.80 -11.71
C PHE A 23 -12.71 1.69 -12.71
N SER A 24 -13.45 2.20 -13.69
CA SER A 24 -12.98 3.17 -14.66
C SER A 24 -13.54 4.52 -14.25
N VAL A 25 -12.67 5.38 -13.70
CA VAL A 25 -13.01 6.79 -13.53
C VAL A 25 -12.96 7.43 -14.91
N LYS A 26 -14.13 7.66 -15.50
CA LYS A 26 -14.24 8.28 -16.82
C LYS A 26 -13.67 9.71 -16.76
N LEU A 27 -12.48 9.91 -17.30
CA LEU A 27 -11.86 11.23 -17.39
C LEU A 27 -12.73 12.11 -18.29
N LYS A 28 -13.25 13.21 -17.73
CA LYS A 28 -13.90 14.26 -18.54
C LYS A 28 -12.81 15.18 -19.09
N ARG A 29 -12.77 15.32 -20.42
CA ARG A 29 -11.91 16.30 -21.07
C ARG A 29 -12.37 17.69 -20.65
N LEU A 30 -11.49 18.44 -19.98
CA LEU A 30 -11.74 19.85 -19.68
C LEU A 30 -11.76 20.63 -20.99
N ASN A 31 -12.89 21.30 -21.27
CA ASN A 31 -13.01 22.15 -22.44
C ASN A 31 -12.34 23.50 -22.13
N LEU A 32 -11.16 23.73 -22.71
CA LEU A 32 -10.33 24.92 -22.50
C LEU A 32 -10.67 26.00 -23.55
N GLY A 33 -11.96 26.31 -23.72
CA GLY A 33 -12.36 27.49 -24.47
C GLY A 33 -11.82 28.76 -23.82
N ILE A 34 -11.83 29.89 -24.53
CA ILE A 34 -11.49 31.20 -23.95
C ILE A 34 -12.47 31.47 -22.81
N ARG A 35 -11.98 31.43 -21.57
CA ARG A 35 -12.78 31.71 -20.37
C ARG A 35 -12.57 33.15 -19.94
N ASN A 36 -13.62 33.76 -19.42
CA ASN A 36 -13.46 35.01 -18.70
C ASN A 36 -12.60 34.76 -17.44
N ILE A 37 -11.58 35.58 -17.21
CA ILE A 37 -10.66 35.44 -16.06
C ILE A 37 -11.43 35.49 -14.73
N SER A 38 -12.46 36.31 -14.60
CA SER A 38 -13.24 36.40 -13.35
C SER A 38 -14.01 35.10 -13.08
N GLU A 39 -14.60 34.52 -14.12
CA GLU A 39 -15.37 33.27 -14.05
C GLU A 39 -14.45 32.09 -13.74
N TYR A 40 -13.27 32.04 -14.36
CA TYR A 40 -12.25 31.05 -14.06
C TYR A 40 -11.75 31.13 -12.61
N LEU A 41 -11.45 32.33 -12.11
CA LEU A 41 -11.00 32.51 -10.73
C LEU A 41 -12.08 32.14 -9.71
N GLN A 42 -13.35 32.40 -10.03
CA GLN A 42 -14.48 32.00 -9.21
C GLN A 42 -14.65 30.47 -9.20
N GLU A 43 -14.57 29.81 -10.36
CA GLU A 43 -14.59 28.34 -10.46
C GLU A 43 -13.45 27.70 -9.67
N VAL A 44 -12.24 28.22 -9.81
CA VAL A 44 -11.06 27.73 -9.07
C VAL A 44 -11.24 27.90 -7.57
N SER A 45 -11.81 29.03 -7.13
CA SER A 45 -12.08 29.29 -5.71
C SER A 45 -13.11 28.31 -5.16
N ILE A 46 -14.22 28.11 -5.86
CA ILE A 46 -15.27 27.14 -5.51
C ILE A 46 -14.69 25.72 -5.49
N TYR A 47 -13.91 25.35 -6.49
CA TYR A 47 -13.28 24.03 -6.55
C TYR A 47 -12.33 23.82 -5.36
N LYS A 48 -11.52 24.83 -5.03
CA LYS A 48 -10.60 24.79 -3.88
C LYS A 48 -11.36 24.67 -2.57
N GLU A 49 -12.45 25.41 -2.39
CA GLU A 49 -13.27 25.39 -1.18
C GLU A 49 -14.03 24.06 -1.03
N CYS A 50 -14.65 23.55 -2.11
CA CYS A 50 -15.26 22.23 -2.15
C CYS A 50 -14.23 21.13 -1.88
N LEU A 51 -13.04 21.22 -2.49
CA LEU A 51 -11.95 20.27 -2.27
C LEU A 51 -11.51 20.31 -0.81
N LEU A 52 -11.33 21.50 -0.21
CA LEU A 52 -10.96 21.66 1.20
C LEU A 52 -12.04 21.14 2.15
N ASN A 53 -13.33 21.38 1.85
CA ASN A 53 -14.43 20.85 2.65
C ASN A 53 -14.54 19.32 2.56
N TYR A 54 -14.39 18.75 1.36
CA TYR A 54 -14.31 17.30 1.16
C TYR A 54 -13.11 16.69 1.92
N ILE A 55 -11.95 17.34 1.80
CA ILE A 55 -10.71 17.06 2.57
C ILE A 55 -10.91 17.22 4.08
N SER A 56 -11.81 18.06 4.56
CA SER A 56 -12.01 18.21 6.01
C SER A 56 -12.92 17.12 6.60
N ASN A 57 -13.78 16.52 5.79
CA ASN A 57 -14.87 15.64 6.25
C ASN A 57 -14.69 14.16 5.91
N GLN A 58 -13.81 13.81 4.97
CA GLN A 58 -13.51 12.40 4.67
C GLN A 58 -12.47 11.79 5.62
N LYS A 59 -12.61 10.50 5.88
CA LYS A 59 -11.58 9.67 6.52
C LYS A 59 -10.59 9.18 5.44
N TYR A 60 -9.77 10.07 4.91
CA TYR A 60 -8.70 9.73 3.96
C TYR A 60 -7.33 9.98 4.60
N GLY A 61 -6.39 9.10 4.30
CA GLY A 61 -5.00 9.33 4.63
C GLY A 61 -4.36 10.21 3.56
N ARG A 62 -3.63 11.25 3.97
CA ARG A 62 -2.70 11.98 3.09
C ARG A 62 -1.27 11.76 3.53
N GLU A 63 -0.47 11.17 2.64
CA GLU A 63 0.99 11.09 2.79
C GLU A 63 1.64 12.10 1.87
N THR A 64 2.56 12.91 2.39
CA THR A 64 3.36 13.81 1.56
C THR A 64 4.62 13.08 1.11
N LEU A 65 4.70 12.77 -0.18
CA LEU A 65 5.88 12.13 -0.75
C LEU A 65 6.97 13.17 -1.00
N ARG A 66 8.19 12.79 -0.65
CA ARG A 66 9.41 13.55 -0.93
C ARG A 66 10.06 13.00 -2.18
N ASN A 67 10.54 13.93 -3.00
CA ASN A 67 11.22 13.62 -4.24
C ASN A 67 12.73 13.48 -3.99
N ASN A 68 13.30 12.34 -4.37
CA ASN A 68 14.74 12.11 -4.40
C ASN A 68 15.20 12.07 -5.87
N LEU A 69 15.71 13.20 -6.36
CA LEU A 69 16.34 13.35 -7.68
C LEU A 69 15.47 12.93 -8.88
N ASN A 70 14.15 13.06 -8.78
CA ASN A 70 13.16 12.54 -9.74
C ASN A 70 13.24 11.03 -9.98
N ALA A 71 14.00 10.30 -9.16
CA ALA A 71 14.23 8.87 -9.31
C ALA A 71 13.41 8.05 -8.30
N GLU A 72 13.22 8.56 -7.09
CA GLU A 72 12.48 7.86 -6.02
C GLU A 72 11.54 8.82 -5.30
N TYR A 73 10.28 8.42 -5.14
CA TYR A 73 9.30 9.13 -4.31
C TYR A 73 9.04 8.32 -3.06
N TYR A 74 9.23 8.92 -1.89
CA TYR A 74 9.14 8.22 -0.61
C TYR A 74 8.32 9.00 0.42
N GLY A 75 7.65 8.29 1.30
CA GLY A 75 6.96 8.87 2.46
C GLY A 75 7.53 8.34 3.76
N VAL A 76 6.98 8.79 4.90
CA VAL A 76 7.39 8.32 6.22
C VAL A 76 6.25 7.50 6.82
N ILE A 77 6.57 6.29 7.25
CA ILE A 77 5.63 5.42 7.98
C ILE A 77 6.16 5.15 9.38
N GLY A 78 5.26 4.84 10.31
CA GLY A 78 5.58 4.33 11.64
C GLY A 78 5.24 2.84 11.75
N LEU A 79 6.13 2.05 12.35
CA LEU A 79 5.83 0.66 12.73
C LEU A 79 6.01 0.47 14.23
N GLY A 80 5.05 -0.22 14.84
CA GLY A 80 5.10 -0.59 16.25
C GLY A 80 4.46 0.39 17.21
N THR A 81 4.47 0.01 18.50
CA THR A 81 3.97 0.83 19.61
C THR A 81 5.03 0.89 20.73
N PRO A 82 5.67 2.05 21.00
CA PRO A 82 5.57 3.30 20.25
C PRO A 82 6.08 3.16 18.80
N ALA A 83 5.59 4.03 17.92
CA ALA A 83 5.94 4.00 16.50
C ALA A 83 7.43 4.28 16.28
N GLN A 84 8.06 3.46 15.43
CA GLN A 84 9.41 3.64 14.90
C GLN A 84 9.30 4.10 13.45
N GLU A 85 9.97 5.20 13.08
CA GLU A 85 9.81 5.82 11.76
C GLU A 85 10.74 5.23 10.69
N PHE A 86 10.20 5.06 9.48
CA PHE A 86 10.91 4.55 8.30
C PHE A 86 10.55 5.35 7.06
N ARG A 87 11.56 5.69 6.25
CA ARG A 87 11.38 6.26 4.92
C ARG A 87 11.20 5.12 3.93
N VAL A 88 10.04 5.06 3.27
CA VAL A 88 9.71 3.95 2.36
C VAL A 88 9.27 4.46 1.00
N ILE A 89 9.65 3.72 -0.04
CA ILE A 89 9.07 3.89 -1.38
C ILE A 89 7.64 3.36 -1.34
N PHE A 90 6.69 4.12 -1.89
CA PHE A 90 5.33 3.63 -2.13
C PHE A 90 5.29 3.02 -3.53
N ASP A 91 5.28 1.70 -3.61
CA ASP A 91 5.58 0.96 -4.84
C ASP A 91 4.36 0.17 -5.34
N THR A 92 3.81 0.58 -6.48
CA THR A 92 2.68 -0.11 -7.12
C THR A 92 3.10 -1.38 -7.87
N GLY A 93 4.40 -1.61 -8.05
CA GLY A 93 4.97 -2.78 -8.72
C GLY A 93 5.23 -3.97 -7.80
N SER A 94 5.14 -3.80 -6.49
CA SER A 94 5.35 -4.87 -5.51
C SER A 94 4.24 -4.96 -4.46
N THR A 95 4.16 -6.10 -3.79
CA THR A 95 3.07 -6.43 -2.86
C THR A 95 3.46 -6.28 -1.39
N VAL A 96 4.75 -6.48 -1.07
CA VAL A 96 5.20 -6.64 0.31
C VAL A 96 5.68 -5.31 0.90
N LEU A 97 5.17 -4.96 2.08
CA LEU A 97 5.82 -3.98 2.97
C LEU A 97 7.04 -4.65 3.62
N TRP A 98 8.22 -4.05 3.49
CA TRP A 98 9.40 -4.46 4.22
C TRP A 98 10.21 -3.27 4.72
N VAL A 99 10.86 -3.45 5.86
CA VAL A 99 11.81 -2.48 6.43
C VAL A 99 13.07 -3.19 6.91
N THR A 100 14.18 -2.47 6.99
CA THR A 100 15.44 -3.00 7.50
C THR A 100 15.28 -3.40 8.98
N SER A 101 15.70 -4.61 9.36
CA SER A 101 15.63 -5.08 10.75
C SER A 101 16.90 -4.73 11.52
N LYS A 102 16.78 -4.55 12.85
CA LYS A 102 17.94 -4.44 13.75
C LYS A 102 18.77 -5.73 13.83
N LYS A 103 18.17 -6.85 13.43
CA LYS A 103 18.83 -8.15 13.24
C LYS A 103 19.72 -8.18 11.98
N CYS A 104 19.66 -7.17 11.11
CA CYS A 104 20.60 -7.03 10.01
C CYS A 104 21.87 -6.28 10.48
N HIS A 105 23.00 -6.96 10.38
CA HIS A 105 24.29 -6.49 10.90
C HIS A 105 25.27 -6.01 9.82
N SER A 106 24.93 -6.10 8.53
CA SER A 106 25.77 -5.60 7.46
C SER A 106 25.93 -4.07 7.53
N ASP A 107 27.04 -3.55 7.02
CA ASP A 107 27.27 -2.10 7.01
C ASP A 107 26.26 -1.36 6.12
N THR A 108 25.73 -2.02 5.09
CA THR A 108 24.60 -1.53 4.30
C THR A 108 23.38 -1.27 5.20
N CYS A 109 22.97 -2.26 6.00
CA CYS A 109 21.82 -2.13 6.88
C CYS A 109 22.02 -1.07 7.98
N LYS A 110 23.26 -0.90 8.47
CA LYS A 110 23.56 0.10 9.52
C LYS A 110 23.39 1.55 9.04
N LYS A 111 23.37 1.81 7.73
CA LYS A 111 23.09 3.16 7.18
C LYS A 111 21.61 3.55 7.21
N HIS A 112 20.73 2.56 7.42
CA HIS A 112 19.28 2.73 7.38
C HIS A 112 18.70 2.75 8.79
N ASN A 113 17.51 3.32 8.93
CA ASN A 113 16.70 3.11 10.12
C ASN A 113 16.34 1.63 10.21
N ARG A 114 16.40 1.07 11.42
CA ARG A 114 16.25 -0.37 11.65
C ARG A 114 15.18 -0.65 12.68
N PHE A 115 14.22 -1.48 12.28
CA PHE A 115 13.12 -1.91 13.14
C PHE A 115 13.62 -2.78 14.28
N ASP A 116 13.31 -2.35 15.50
CA ASP A 116 13.62 -3.03 16.74
C ASP A 116 12.34 -3.64 17.31
N SER A 117 12.14 -4.94 17.04
CA SER A 117 10.95 -5.68 17.50
C SER A 117 10.82 -5.68 19.02
N ALA A 118 11.92 -5.59 19.76
CA ALA A 118 11.90 -5.57 21.23
C ALA A 118 11.34 -4.26 21.81
N LYS A 119 11.25 -3.19 21.00
CA LYS A 119 10.72 -1.90 21.42
C LYS A 119 9.23 -1.70 21.14
N SER A 120 8.60 -2.64 20.44
CA SER A 120 7.17 -2.54 20.09
C SER A 120 6.34 -3.48 20.95
N SER A 121 5.38 -2.93 21.69
CA SER A 121 4.43 -3.71 22.50
C SER A 121 3.34 -4.40 21.66
N THR A 122 3.17 -4.03 20.39
CA THR A 122 2.18 -4.62 19.48
C THR A 122 2.80 -5.62 18.50
N PHE A 123 4.11 -5.84 18.56
CA PHE A 123 4.83 -6.76 17.69
C PHE A 123 4.41 -8.21 17.92
N LYS A 124 4.19 -8.93 16.82
CA LYS A 124 3.92 -10.37 16.80
C LYS A 124 4.79 -11.03 15.73
N PRO A 125 5.70 -11.97 16.09
CA PRO A 125 6.48 -12.69 15.10
C PRO A 125 5.60 -13.66 14.30
N ILE A 126 5.85 -13.79 12.99
CA ILE A 126 5.30 -14.87 12.15
C ILE A 126 6.42 -15.87 11.84
N GLY A 127 7.60 -15.38 11.45
CA GLY A 127 8.82 -16.17 11.36
C GLY A 127 9.10 -16.80 9.99
N THR A 128 8.11 -16.89 9.10
CA THR A 128 8.27 -17.36 7.72
C THR A 128 9.28 -16.50 6.97
N THR A 129 10.27 -17.13 6.36
CA THR A 129 11.31 -16.44 5.57
C THR A 129 10.76 -16.00 4.21
N VAL A 130 11.19 -14.83 3.75
CA VAL A 130 10.92 -14.30 2.41
C VAL A 130 12.20 -13.80 1.77
N ILE A 131 12.33 -14.01 0.46
CA ILE A 131 13.40 -13.43 -0.37
C ILE A 131 12.71 -12.55 -1.40
N ILE A 132 13.14 -11.30 -1.52
CA ILE A 132 12.62 -10.36 -2.51
C ILE A 132 13.78 -9.91 -3.38
N GLU A 133 13.65 -10.16 -4.68
CA GLU A 133 14.66 -9.84 -5.69
C GLU A 133 14.42 -8.45 -6.30
N TYR A 134 15.50 -7.69 -6.45
CA TYR A 134 15.54 -6.34 -6.97
C TYR A 134 16.66 -6.25 -8.02
N GLY A 135 16.41 -6.82 -9.19
CA GLY A 135 17.34 -6.83 -10.32
C GLY A 135 18.71 -7.41 -9.95
N THR A 136 19.67 -6.53 -9.63
CA THR A 136 21.05 -6.89 -9.25
C THR A 136 21.26 -7.14 -7.76
N GLY A 137 20.23 -6.98 -6.93
CA GLY A 137 20.30 -7.22 -5.50
C GLY A 137 19.06 -7.93 -4.97
N ASN A 138 19.10 -8.30 -3.70
CA ASN A 138 17.96 -8.88 -2.99
C ASN A 138 17.95 -8.48 -1.51
N ILE A 139 16.81 -8.70 -0.88
CA ILE A 139 16.71 -8.76 0.57
C ILE A 139 16.28 -10.17 0.99
N VAL A 140 16.74 -10.59 2.16
CA VAL A 140 16.24 -11.78 2.87
C VAL A 140 15.64 -11.29 4.17
N GLY A 141 14.41 -11.67 4.45
CA GLY A 141 13.70 -11.24 5.64
C GLY A 141 12.83 -12.33 6.26
N LYS A 142 12.20 -11.98 7.38
CA LYS A 142 11.17 -12.80 8.02
C LYS A 142 9.90 -12.00 8.17
N PHE A 143 8.76 -12.62 7.89
CA PHE A 143 7.48 -11.99 8.14
C PHE A 143 7.25 -11.80 9.64
N ALA A 144 6.66 -10.66 9.95
CA ALA A 144 6.15 -10.29 11.25
C ALA A 144 4.88 -9.46 11.07
N LYS A 145 4.24 -9.17 12.19
CA LYS A 145 3.02 -8.39 12.25
C LYS A 145 3.17 -7.31 13.31
N ASP A 146 2.74 -6.10 12.99
CA ASP A 146 2.70 -5.00 13.95
C ASP A 146 1.67 -3.93 13.54
N THR A 147 1.53 -2.88 14.34
CA THR A 147 0.72 -1.71 14.01
C THR A 147 1.49 -0.82 13.02
N LEU A 148 0.87 -0.52 11.89
CA LEU A 148 1.37 0.44 10.90
C LEU A 148 0.65 1.78 11.09
N LEU A 149 1.41 2.85 11.21
CA LEU A 149 0.95 4.23 11.18
C LEU A 149 1.41 4.85 9.85
N MET A 150 0.47 5.35 9.05
CA MET A 150 0.78 6.07 7.82
C MET A 150 -0.31 7.07 7.52
N SER A 151 0.01 8.28 7.05
CA SER A 151 -1.00 9.23 6.58
C SER A 151 -2.08 9.61 7.61
N GLY A 152 -1.78 9.53 8.92
CA GLY A 152 -2.79 9.69 9.99
C GLY A 152 -3.72 8.49 10.21
N LEU A 153 -3.55 7.41 9.43
CA LEU A 153 -4.26 6.15 9.56
C LEU A 153 -3.46 5.17 10.41
N THR A 154 -4.16 4.44 11.28
CA THR A 154 -3.59 3.35 12.09
C THR A 154 -4.13 2.03 11.59
N VAL A 155 -3.28 1.25 10.92
CA VAL A 155 -3.58 -0.09 10.41
C VAL A 155 -3.08 -1.12 11.41
N LYS A 156 -3.99 -1.84 12.06
CA LYS A 156 -3.63 -2.87 13.04
C LYS A 156 -3.23 -4.16 12.36
N ASP A 157 -2.40 -4.95 13.04
CA ASP A 157 -2.05 -6.31 12.61
C ASP A 157 -1.53 -6.38 11.16
N GLN A 158 -0.82 -5.34 10.70
CA GLN A 158 -0.22 -5.28 9.38
C GLN A 158 0.95 -6.25 9.28
N VAL A 159 0.93 -7.13 8.28
CA VAL A 159 2.05 -8.01 7.97
C VAL A 159 3.12 -7.24 7.20
N PHE A 160 4.38 -7.41 7.59
CA PHE A 160 5.54 -6.86 6.89
C PHE A 160 6.74 -7.80 7.03
N ALA A 161 7.75 -7.63 6.18
CA ALA A 161 9.01 -8.35 6.31
C ALA A 161 10.07 -7.52 7.06
N GLU A 162 10.61 -8.09 8.12
CA GLU A 162 11.85 -7.65 8.75
C GLU A 162 13.03 -8.11 7.88
N ALA A 163 13.66 -7.21 7.11
CA ALA A 163 14.84 -7.57 6.30
C ALA A 163 16.06 -7.81 7.20
N THR A 164 16.46 -9.07 7.33
CA THR A 164 17.59 -9.53 8.16
C THR A 164 18.91 -9.58 7.40
N ALA A 165 18.86 -9.57 6.06
CA ALA A 165 20.02 -9.40 5.19
C ALA A 165 19.62 -8.62 3.94
N GLN A 166 20.58 -7.87 3.39
CA GLN A 166 20.43 -7.10 2.16
C GLN A 166 21.72 -7.21 1.35
N SER A 167 21.59 -7.31 0.03
CA SER A 167 22.71 -7.13 -0.89
C SER A 167 23.38 -5.77 -0.67
N ARG A 168 24.66 -5.63 -1.04
CA ARG A 168 25.34 -4.33 -0.94
C ARG A 168 24.76 -3.33 -1.95
N TYR A 169 24.68 -3.71 -3.22
CA TYR A 169 24.04 -2.91 -4.25
C TYR A 169 22.64 -3.48 -4.54
N PRO A 170 21.63 -2.63 -4.81
CA PRO A 170 21.69 -1.16 -4.86
C PRO A 170 21.58 -0.48 -3.48
N PHE A 171 21.31 -1.22 -2.41
CA PHE A 171 20.87 -0.69 -1.11
C PHE A 171 21.86 0.22 -0.38
N ILE A 172 23.17 0.15 -0.66
CA ILE A 172 24.18 1.05 -0.09
C ILE A 172 24.09 2.49 -0.61
N MET A 173 23.47 2.65 -1.79
CA MET A 173 23.27 3.94 -2.47
C MET A 173 21.91 4.56 -2.14
N SER A 174 20.94 3.74 -1.75
CA SER A 174 19.63 4.24 -1.33
C SER A 174 19.73 4.96 0.02
N LYS A 175 18.88 5.98 0.20
CA LYS A 175 18.66 6.62 1.50
C LYS A 175 17.39 6.12 2.17
N LEU A 176 16.73 5.12 1.60
CA LEU A 176 15.41 4.66 2.02
C LEU A 176 15.53 3.37 2.81
N ASP A 177 14.69 3.26 3.84
CA ASP A 177 14.79 2.24 4.88
C ASP A 177 13.99 0.97 4.53
N GLY A 178 13.15 1.05 3.49
CA GLY A 178 12.24 -0.01 3.07
C GLY A 178 11.37 0.34 1.84
N VAL A 179 10.43 -0.55 1.54
CA VAL A 179 9.41 -0.39 0.48
C VAL A 179 8.05 -0.77 1.04
N LEU A 180 7.03 -0.01 0.70
CA LEU A 180 5.62 -0.28 0.96
C LEU A 180 4.95 -0.66 -0.37
N GLY A 181 4.72 -1.96 -0.55
CA GLY A 181 4.01 -2.50 -1.71
C GLY A 181 2.53 -2.14 -1.73
N LEU A 182 2.04 -1.70 -2.88
CA LEU A 182 0.66 -1.29 -3.16
C LEU A 182 0.01 -2.12 -4.28
N SER A 183 0.69 -3.17 -4.76
CA SER A 183 0.12 -4.10 -5.72
C SER A 183 -0.94 -5.00 -5.07
N PHE A 184 -1.65 -5.75 -5.92
CA PHE A 184 -2.57 -6.79 -5.50
C PHE A 184 -1.86 -7.89 -4.70
N PRO A 185 -2.60 -8.67 -3.89
CA PRO A 185 -2.05 -9.84 -3.21
C PRO A 185 -1.39 -10.81 -4.20
N ASP A 186 -0.22 -11.32 -3.82
CA ASP A 186 0.54 -12.29 -4.61
C ASP A 186 0.76 -13.56 -3.78
N ASN A 187 -0.04 -14.58 -4.10
CA ASN A 187 -0.02 -15.87 -3.43
C ASN A 187 1.31 -16.63 -3.61
N SER A 188 2.14 -16.25 -4.59
CA SER A 188 3.46 -16.86 -4.81
C SER A 188 4.51 -16.39 -3.80
N ILE A 189 4.34 -15.18 -3.25
CA ILE A 189 5.25 -14.59 -2.27
C ILE A 189 4.75 -14.85 -0.85
N SER A 190 3.46 -14.64 -0.61
CA SER A 190 2.84 -14.86 0.70
C SER A 190 1.32 -14.77 0.61
N ASN A 191 0.60 -15.66 1.33
CA ASN A 191 -0.85 -15.57 1.49
C ASN A 191 -1.26 -14.58 2.61
N THR A 192 -0.59 -13.43 2.69
CA THR A 192 -0.78 -12.44 3.76
C THR A 192 -1.46 -11.18 3.24
N SER A 193 -2.29 -10.57 4.07
CA SER A 193 -2.98 -9.31 3.75
C SER A 193 -1.99 -8.18 3.44
N THR A 194 -2.16 -7.55 2.27
CA THR A 194 -1.43 -6.35 1.86
C THR A 194 -1.86 -5.14 2.69
N VAL A 195 -1.13 -4.03 2.58
CA VAL A 195 -1.51 -2.76 3.22
C VAL A 195 -2.88 -2.28 2.73
N LEU A 196 -3.13 -2.34 1.42
CA LEU A 196 -4.42 -1.96 0.85
C LEU A 196 -5.56 -2.87 1.31
N ASN A 197 -5.35 -4.18 1.38
CA ASN A 197 -6.36 -5.10 1.90
C ASN A 197 -6.73 -4.75 3.35
N ASN A 198 -5.73 -4.54 4.21
CA ASN A 198 -5.99 -4.19 5.61
C ASN A 198 -6.69 -2.84 5.75
N LEU A 199 -6.35 -1.85 4.91
CA LEU A 199 -7.04 -0.55 4.88
C LEU A 199 -8.53 -0.71 4.54
N ILE A 200 -8.86 -1.56 3.56
CA ILE A 200 -10.23 -1.84 3.14
C ILE A 200 -10.98 -2.64 4.21
N GLU A 201 -10.40 -3.75 4.67
CA GLU A 201 -11.00 -4.66 5.66
C GLU A 201 -11.26 -3.96 7.00
N GLN A 202 -10.37 -3.06 7.41
CA GLN A 202 -10.52 -2.27 8.65
C GLN A 202 -11.35 -1.00 8.47
N LYS A 203 -11.94 -0.78 7.27
CA LYS A 203 -12.78 0.41 6.95
C LYS A 203 -12.08 1.72 7.29
N LEU A 204 -10.81 1.80 6.92
CA LEU A 204 -9.96 2.98 7.10
C LEU A 204 -9.98 3.91 5.89
N LEU A 205 -10.53 3.46 4.77
CA LEU A 205 -10.80 4.24 3.58
C LEU A 205 -12.31 4.36 3.36
N GLU A 206 -12.74 5.51 2.88
CA GLU A 206 -14.14 5.73 2.49
C GLU A 206 -14.46 5.02 1.17
N GLU A 207 -13.52 5.05 0.23
CA GLU A 207 -13.57 4.30 -1.02
C GLU A 207 -12.29 3.46 -1.17
N PRO A 208 -12.35 2.27 -1.79
CA PRO A 208 -11.22 1.36 -1.95
C PRO A 208 -10.28 1.82 -3.08
N LEU A 209 -9.82 3.07 -3.03
CA LEU A 209 -8.98 3.72 -4.03
C LEU A 209 -7.86 4.54 -3.38
N PHE A 210 -6.77 4.70 -4.11
CA PHE A 210 -5.67 5.61 -3.79
C PHE A 210 -5.22 6.32 -5.07
N SER A 211 -4.54 7.44 -4.93
CA SER A 211 -3.98 8.19 -6.06
C SER A 211 -2.61 8.76 -5.73
N PHE A 212 -1.79 8.96 -6.75
CA PHE A 212 -0.53 9.66 -6.65
C PHE A 212 -0.64 11.01 -7.35
N TYR A 213 -0.11 12.04 -6.70
CA TYR A 213 0.20 13.31 -7.34
C TYR A 213 1.73 13.48 -7.28
N ILE A 214 2.36 13.52 -8.44
CA ILE A 214 3.80 13.66 -8.58
C ILE A 214 4.07 15.01 -9.24
N ASN A 215 4.73 15.91 -8.50
CA ASN A 215 5.15 17.20 -9.04
C ASN A 215 6.51 17.03 -9.73
N GLY A 216 6.59 17.46 -11.00
CA GLY A 216 7.80 17.44 -11.83
C GLY A 216 8.64 18.69 -11.69
#